data_AF-A0A6G9Q139-F1
#
_entry.id   AF-A0A6G9Q139-F1
#
_cell.length_a   1.000
_cell.length_b   1.000
_cell.length_c   1.000
_cell.angle_alpha   90.00
_cell.angle_beta   90.00
_cell.angle_gamma   90.00
#
_symmetry.space_group_name_H-M   'P 1'
#
loop_
_entity.id
_entity.type
_entity.pdbx_description
1 polymer ?
#
loop_
_entity_poly.entity_id
_entity_poly.type
_entity_poly.pdbx_seq_one_letter_code
_entity_poly.pdbx_strand_id
1 'polypeptide(L)'
;MNKSEQFLDFFNKAYNEPDKHSNYSTNSELRFDSRSDALTVKRLLEDQSPYAKYYHLSAEYINPNQSMQVGWYLTVRKIADPSKDDQSSEDHNDPNSNNHPKNTH
;
A
#
# COMPACT_ATOMS: atom_id res chain seq x y z
N MET A 1 -23.01 13.66 -1.93
CA MET A 1 -21.81 13.01 -1.37
C MET A 1 -20.80 12.89 -2.49
N ASN A 2 -19.71 13.63 -2.40
CA ASN A 2 -18.65 13.57 -3.40
C ASN A 2 -17.92 12.22 -3.27
N LYS A 3 -17.40 11.67 -4.38
CA LYS A 3 -16.63 10.40 -4.34
C LYS A 3 -15.53 10.43 -3.28
N SER A 4 -14.89 11.58 -3.09
CA SER A 4 -13.83 11.79 -2.09
C SER A 4 -14.32 11.65 -0.64
N GLU A 5 -15.54 12.09 -0.33
CA GLU A 5 -16.13 11.90 1.01
C GLU A 5 -16.43 10.42 1.29
N GLN A 6 -16.90 9.68 0.28
CA GLN A 6 -17.14 8.24 0.42
C GLN A 6 -15.84 7.48 0.71
N PHE A 7 -14.71 7.90 0.12
CA PHE A 7 -13.40 7.32 0.44
C PHE A 7 -12.94 7.65 1.86
N LEU A 8 -13.22 8.86 2.36
CA LEU A 8 -12.92 9.24 3.73
C LEU A 8 -13.75 8.43 4.74
N ASP A 9 -15.06 8.30 4.52
CA ASP A 9 -15.93 7.47 5.34
C ASP A 9 -15.51 6.01 5.33
N PHE A 10 -15.23 5.46 4.14
CA PHE A 10 -14.72 4.10 3.99
C PHE A 10 -13.42 3.92 4.77
N PHE A 11 -12.43 4.80 4.59
CA PHE A 11 -11.14 4.69 5.25
C PHE A 11 -11.28 4.78 6.77
N ASN A 12 -12.07 5.72 7.26
CA ASN A 12 -12.31 5.88 8.70
C ASN A 12 -13.02 4.66 9.28
N LYS A 13 -13.95 4.02 8.56
CA LYS A 13 -14.62 2.81 9.02
C LYS A 13 -13.71 1.58 8.95
N ALA A 14 -12.93 1.47 7.88
CA ALA A 14 -12.11 0.31 7.58
C ALA A 14 -10.78 0.30 8.35
N TYR A 15 -10.27 1.46 8.79
CA TYR A 15 -8.95 1.62 9.42
C TYR A 15 -9.00 2.31 10.80
N ASN A 16 -10.16 2.32 11.46
CA ASN A 16 -10.33 2.88 12.82
C ASN A 16 -9.60 2.12 13.92
N GLU A 17 -9.15 0.88 13.66
CA GLU A 17 -8.48 0.02 14.63
C GLU A 17 -7.08 -0.39 14.12
N PRO A 18 -6.07 0.50 14.19
CA PRO A 18 -4.72 0.25 13.66
C PRO A 18 -4.06 -1.05 14.11
N ASP A 19 -4.42 -1.56 15.29
CA ASP A 19 -3.87 -2.80 15.83
C ASP A 19 -4.43 -4.08 15.21
N LYS A 20 -5.52 -3.97 14.45
CA LYS A 20 -6.17 -5.11 13.78
C LYS A 20 -5.81 -5.24 12.29
N HIS A 21 -5.05 -4.29 11.73
CA HIS A 21 -4.67 -4.31 10.33
C HIS A 21 -3.27 -4.88 10.10
N SER A 22 -3.15 -5.73 9.08
CA SER A 22 -1.86 -6.23 8.59
C SER A 22 -0.99 -5.08 8.06
N ASN A 23 0.32 -5.33 7.98
CA ASN A 23 1.32 -4.33 7.60
C ASN A 23 1.09 -3.74 6.19
N TYR A 24 0.38 -4.44 5.31
CA TYR A 24 0.07 -3.96 3.96
C TYR A 24 -1.36 -4.38 3.58
N SER A 25 -2.13 -3.43 3.08
CA SER A 25 -3.47 -3.70 2.55
C SER A 25 -3.68 -2.90 1.26
N THR A 26 -4.10 -3.62 0.22
CA THR A 26 -4.55 -3.07 -1.06
C THR A 26 -6.05 -3.33 -1.15
N ASN A 27 -6.87 -2.30 -1.00
CA ASN A 27 -8.31 -2.45 -1.12
C ASN A 27 -8.76 -2.11 -2.55
N SER A 28 -9.53 -3.00 -3.18
CA SER A 28 -10.07 -2.80 -4.52
C SER A 28 -11.01 -1.60 -4.62
N GLU A 29 -11.61 -1.16 -3.52
CA GLU A 29 -12.42 0.06 -3.49
C GLU A 29 -11.56 1.31 -3.63
N LEU A 30 -10.28 1.29 -3.25
CA LEU A 30 -9.35 2.41 -3.40
C LEU A 30 -8.65 2.40 -4.77
N ARG A 31 -9.41 2.14 -5.83
CA ARG A 31 -8.94 2.16 -7.22
C ARG A 31 -9.36 3.44 -7.92
N PHE A 32 -8.46 3.96 -8.74
CA PHE A 32 -8.61 5.20 -9.47
C PHE A 32 -8.21 5.03 -10.94
N ASP A 33 -8.93 5.74 -11.82
CA ASP A 33 -8.64 5.77 -13.25
C ASP A 33 -7.38 6.60 -13.55
N SER A 34 -7.05 7.56 -12.68
CA SER A 34 -5.88 8.43 -12.84
C SER A 34 -5.04 8.54 -11.57
N ARG A 35 -3.73 8.80 -11.77
CA ARG A 35 -2.80 9.10 -10.66
C ARG A 35 -3.23 10.33 -9.87
N SER A 36 -3.74 11.35 -10.56
CA SER A 36 -4.14 12.61 -9.96
C SER A 36 -5.32 12.43 -9.00
N ASP A 37 -6.28 11.58 -9.35
CA ASP A 37 -7.41 11.26 -8.47
C ASP A 37 -6.93 10.49 -7.23
N ALA A 38 -6.06 9.49 -7.42
CA ALA A 38 -5.47 8.73 -6.31
C ALA A 38 -4.69 9.65 -5.35
N LEU A 39 -3.91 10.60 -5.88
CA LEU A 39 -3.17 11.58 -5.08
C LEU A 39 -4.08 12.60 -4.38
N THR A 40 -5.19 12.99 -5.02
CA THR A 40 -6.17 13.90 -4.41
C THR A 40 -6.84 13.24 -3.22
N VAL A 41 -7.27 11.98 -3.36
CA VAL A 41 -7.85 11.23 -2.25
C VAL A 41 -6.81 10.91 -1.19
N LYS A 42 -5.57 10.58 -1.57
CA LYS A 42 -4.47 10.44 -0.61
C LYS A 42 -4.36 11.66 0.31
N ARG A 43 -4.25 12.85 -0.26
CA ARG A 43 -4.12 14.10 0.50
C ARG A 43 -5.34 14.36 1.36
N LEU A 44 -6.55 14.13 0.83
CA LEU A 44 -7.77 14.25 1.61
C LEU A 44 -7.76 13.36 2.86
N LEU A 45 -7.31 12.11 2.72
CA LEU A 45 -7.23 11.18 3.84
C LEU A 45 -6.16 11.62 4.85
N GLU A 46 -4.98 12.04 4.39
CA GLU A 46 -3.92 12.58 5.25
C GLU A 46 -4.36 13.82 6.03
N ASP A 47 -5.16 14.69 5.39
CA ASP A 47 -5.61 15.96 5.97
C ASP A 47 -6.82 15.79 6.91
N GLN A 48 -7.75 14.87 6.61
CA GLN A 48 -9.04 14.80 7.29
C GLN A 48 -9.27 13.53 8.12
N SER A 49 -8.56 12.42 7.85
CA SER A 49 -8.74 11.20 8.65
C SER A 49 -7.94 11.29 9.95
N PRO A 50 -8.58 11.10 11.13
CA PRO A 50 -7.85 11.04 12.39
C PRO A 50 -6.95 9.80 12.49
N TYR A 51 -7.15 8.82 11.62
CA TYR A 51 -6.42 7.54 11.61
C TYR A 51 -5.29 7.51 10.59
N ALA A 52 -5.28 8.38 9.57
CA ALA A 52 -4.25 8.37 8.53
C ALA A 52 -2.82 8.48 9.10
N LYS A 53 -2.63 9.19 10.21
CA LYS A 53 -1.33 9.32 10.91
C LYS A 53 -0.71 7.99 11.39
N TYR A 54 -1.48 6.90 11.44
CA TYR A 54 -0.99 5.57 11.81
C TYR A 54 -0.57 4.73 10.59
N TYR A 55 -0.73 5.26 9.38
CA TYR A 55 -0.49 4.56 8.13
C TYR A 55 0.32 5.41 7.15
N HIS A 56 1.15 4.75 6.38
CA HIS A 56 1.78 5.27 5.19
C HIS A 56 0.88 5.01 3.99
N LEU A 57 0.40 6.08 3.36
CA LEU A 57 -0.46 6.02 2.18
C LEU A 57 0.36 6.26 0.91
N SER A 58 0.24 5.38 -0.07
CA SER A 58 0.95 5.50 -1.35
C SER A 58 0.02 5.29 -2.53
N ALA A 59 0.21 6.07 -3.60
CA ALA A 59 -0.51 5.90 -4.86
C ALA A 59 0.37 5.10 -5.82
N GLU A 60 0.03 3.85 -6.05
CA GLU A 60 0.83 2.89 -6.83
C GLU A 60 0.06 2.44 -8.08
N TYR A 61 0.75 2.32 -9.20
CA TYR A 61 0.18 1.73 -10.40
C TYR A 61 0.37 0.22 -10.36
N ILE A 62 -0.72 -0.51 -10.17
CA ILE A 62 -0.69 -1.97 -10.05
C ILE A 62 -1.16 -2.56 -11.37
N ASN A 63 -0.30 -3.37 -11.98
CA ASN A 63 -0.63 -4.24 -13.11
C ASN A 63 -0.49 -5.71 -12.67
N PRO A 64 -1.51 -6.27 -12.01
CA PRO A 64 -1.40 -7.60 -11.43
C PRO A 64 -1.74 -8.62 -12.51
N ASN A 65 -0.73 -9.36 -12.94
CA ASN A 65 -0.84 -10.24 -14.11
C ASN A 65 -1.93 -11.33 -14.03
N GLN A 66 -2.63 -11.57 -12.91
CA GLN A 66 -3.62 -12.66 -12.84
C GLN A 66 -4.87 -12.48 -11.93
N SER A 67 -5.05 -11.43 -11.11
CA SER A 67 -6.19 -11.41 -10.15
C SER A 67 -6.87 -10.08 -9.86
N MET A 68 -6.37 -8.95 -10.38
CA MET A 68 -6.90 -7.62 -10.06
C MET A 68 -6.97 -6.75 -11.32
N GLN A 69 -7.84 -5.75 -11.32
CA GLN A 69 -7.97 -4.85 -12.48
C GLN A 69 -6.78 -3.88 -12.52
N VAL A 70 -6.23 -3.60 -13.71
CA VAL A 70 -5.11 -2.66 -13.84
C VAL A 70 -5.57 -1.24 -13.50
N GLY A 71 -4.78 -0.47 -12.76
CA GLY A 71 -5.09 0.92 -12.45
C GLY A 71 -4.20 1.52 -11.37
N TRP A 72 -4.54 2.75 -10.97
CA TRP A 72 -3.93 3.40 -9.82
C TRP A 72 -4.65 2.98 -8.54
N TYR A 73 -3.89 2.56 -7.55
CA TYR A 73 -4.41 2.13 -6.26
C TYR A 73 -3.83 2.99 -5.14
N LEU A 74 -4.65 3.28 -4.14
CA LEU A 74 -4.13 3.76 -2.87
C LEU A 74 -3.81 2.55 -1.97
N THR A 75 -2.53 2.34 -1.71
CA THR A 75 -2.02 1.32 -0.80
C THR A 75 -1.90 1.90 0.60
N VAL A 76 -2.24 1.08 1.60
CA VAL A 76 -2.22 1.44 3.01
C VAL A 76 -1.24 0.53 3.72
N ARG A 77 -0.15 1.10 4.25
CA ARG A 77 0.86 0.37 5.03
C ARG A 77 0.84 0.87 6.47
N LYS A 78 0.80 0.00 7.46
CA LYS A 78 0.88 0.45 8.87
C LYS A 78 2.25 1.08 9.11
N ILE A 79 2.29 2.23 9.77
CA ILE A 79 3.54 2.78 10.29
C ILE A 79 3.90 1.87 11.46
N ALA A 80 5.00 1.12 11.34
CA ALA A 80 5.49 0.35 12.46
C ALA A 80 5.67 1.31 13.64
N ASP A 81 5.20 0.88 14.82
CA ASP A 81 5.59 1.53 16.06
C ASP A 81 7.11 1.72 16.01
N PRO A 82 7.68 2.91 16.23
CA PRO A 82 9.14 3.10 16.16
C PRO A 82 9.88 2.18 17.15
N SER A 83 9.16 1.52 18.05
CA SER A 83 9.62 0.52 18.99
C SER A 83 9.77 -0.91 18.41
N LYS A 84 9.32 -1.15 17.18
CA LYS A 84 9.39 -2.46 16.50
C LYS A 84 10.00 -2.30 15.12
N ASP A 85 11.31 -2.09 15.13
CA ASP A 85 12.20 -2.50 14.05
C ASP A 85 11.95 -4.00 13.80
N ASP A 86 11.24 -4.34 12.74
CA ASP A 86 11.21 -5.72 12.24
C ASP A 86 11.08 -5.70 10.72
N GLN A 87 12.26 -5.65 10.10
CA GLN A 87 12.65 -6.46 8.95
C GLN A 87 11.48 -7.00 8.10
N SER A 88 11.11 -6.24 7.07
CA SER A 88 10.66 -6.86 5.82
C SER A 88 11.67 -6.47 4.76
N SER A 89 12.69 -7.31 4.65
CA SER A 89 13.65 -7.36 3.55
C SER A 89 12.98 -7.12 2.20
N GLU A 90 13.53 -6.15 1.47
CA GLU A 90 13.46 -6.06 0.01
C GLU A 90 13.82 -7.43 -0.58
N ASP A 91 12.83 -8.18 -1.05
CA ASP A 91 13.08 -9.22 -2.05
C ASP A 91 13.21 -8.50 -3.41
N HIS A 92 14.37 -7.88 -3.61
CA HIS A 92 14.92 -7.57 -4.92
C HIS A 92 15.97 -8.64 -5.20
N ASN A 93 15.57 -9.79 -5.73
CA ASN A 93 16.49 -10.68 -6.43
C ASN A 93 16.22 -10.59 -7.93
N ASP A 94 16.93 -9.65 -8.53
CA ASP A 94 17.25 -9.59 -9.96
C ASP A 94 17.83 -10.94 -10.43
N PRO A 95 17.30 -11.59 -11.48
CA PRO A 95 17.88 -12.81 -12.00
C PRO A 95 18.89 -12.46 -13.09
N ASN A 96 20.14 -12.11 -12.74
CA ASN A 96 21.21 -12.22 -13.74
C ASN A 96 22.65 -12.43 -13.21
N SER A 97 23.19 -13.56 -13.66
CA SER A 97 24.60 -13.82 -14.03
C SER A 97 25.68 -14.15 -12.99
N ASN A 98 25.93 -15.47 -12.95
CA ASN A 98 27.19 -16.14 -13.28
C ASN A 98 28.31 -16.36 -12.23
N ASN A 99 28.62 -17.68 -12.13
CA ASN A 99 29.90 -18.35 -11.90
C ASN A 99 30.33 -18.75 -10.48
N HIS A 100 30.07 -20.02 -10.15
CA HIS A 100 31.15 -20.96 -9.81
C HIS A 100 30.66 -22.43 -9.86
N PRO A 101 31.15 -23.29 -10.78
CA PRO A 101 31.02 -24.72 -10.62
C PRO A 101 32.05 -25.24 -9.60
N LYS A 102 31.51 -26.12 -8.77
CA LYS A 102 32.05 -26.72 -7.55
C LYS A 102 33.13 -27.74 -7.88
N ASN A 103 34.32 -27.59 -7.30
CA ASN A 103 35.36 -28.62 -7.30
C ASN A 103 35.04 -29.61 -6.17
N THR A 104 34.61 -30.84 -6.50
CA THR A 104 34.65 -31.99 -5.57
C THR A 104 34.43 -33.31 -6.33
N HIS A 105 35.52 -34.02 -6.65
CA HIS A 105 35.76 -35.41 -6.28
C HIS A 105 37.19 -35.84 -6.64
#